data_AF-A0A444JYF0-F1
#
_entry.id   AF-A0A444JYF0-F1
#
_cell.length_a   1.000
_cell.length_b   1.000
_cell.length_c   1.000
_cell.angle_alpha   90.00
_cell.angle_beta   90.00
_cell.angle_gamma   90.00
#
_symmetry.space_group_name_H-M   'P 1'
#
loop_
_entity.id
_entity.type
_entity.pdbx_description
1 polymer ?
#
loop_
_entity_poly.entity_id
_entity_poly.type
_entity_poly.pdbx_seq_one_letter_code
_entity_poly.pdbx_strand_id
1 'polypeptide(L)'
;MPLQCINPKDLPVPQTYSQVVVATGSKLVFISGQEPEDLDGKLVGRGDLATQARQVFANLGRALAAAGAAPSQVSRITIYVVNYNRDECLPI
;
A
#
# COMPACT_ATOMS: atom_id res chain seq x y z
N MET A 1 -9.29 18.74 3.29
CA MET A 1 -9.00 17.29 3.16
C MET A 1 -8.26 17.11 1.84
N PRO A 2 -6.97 16.73 1.81
CA PRO A 2 -6.19 16.69 0.58
C PRO A 2 -6.57 15.54 -0.35
N LEU A 3 -7.32 14.55 0.15
CA LEU A 3 -7.86 13.44 -0.62
C LEU A 3 -9.38 13.44 -0.49
N GLN A 4 -10.11 13.16 -1.56
CA GLN A 4 -11.55 12.91 -1.57
C GLN A 4 -11.78 11.52 -2.17
N CYS A 5 -12.33 10.60 -1.37
CA CYS A 5 -12.68 9.25 -1.82
C CYS A 5 -14.09 9.22 -2.40
N ILE A 6 -14.25 8.56 -3.54
CA ILE A 6 -15.53 8.45 -4.25
C ILE A 6 -15.75 6.98 -4.64
N ASN A 7 -16.90 6.44 -4.26
CA ASN A 7 -17.39 5.14 -4.71
C ASN A 7 -18.65 5.36 -5.57
N PRO A 8 -18.55 5.24 -6.91
CA PRO A 8 -19.69 5.38 -7.81
C PRO A 8 -20.81 4.39 -7.49
N LYS A 9 -22.06 4.78 -7.73
CA LYS A 9 -23.25 3.96 -7.41
C LYS A 9 -23.40 2.75 -8.33
N ASP A 10 -22.76 2.79 -9.49
CA ASP A 10 -22.78 1.78 -10.55
C ASP A 10 -21.58 0.83 -10.49
N LEU A 11 -20.77 0.89 -9.42
CA LEU A 11 -19.68 -0.05 -9.15
C LEU A 11 -19.86 -0.71 -7.77
N PRO A 12 -19.31 -1.92 -7.57
CA PRO A 12 -19.24 -2.52 -6.24
C PRO A 12 -18.52 -1.60 -5.25
N VAL A 13 -18.97 -1.61 -3.99
CA VAL A 13 -18.31 -0.86 -2.89
C VAL A 13 -17.32 -1.80 -2.20
N PRO A 14 -16.01 -1.67 -2.47
CA PRO A 14 -15.00 -2.51 -1.83
C PRO A 14 -14.82 -2.15 -0.35
N GLN A 15 -14.40 -3.12 0.47
CA GLN A 15 -14.07 -2.90 1.88
C GLN A 15 -12.64 -2.40 2.11
N THR A 16 -11.74 -2.65 1.15
CA THR A 16 -10.29 -2.50 1.34
C THR A 16 -9.68 -1.32 0.57
N TYR A 17 -10.44 -0.67 -0.32
CA TYR A 17 -9.98 0.49 -1.10
C TYR A 17 -11.14 1.43 -1.44
N SER A 18 -10.88 2.53 -2.13
CA SER A 18 -11.91 3.38 -2.75
C SER A 18 -11.78 3.30 -4.25
N GLN A 19 -12.89 3.22 -4.98
CA GLN A 19 -12.87 3.11 -6.45
C GLN A 19 -12.16 4.30 -7.10
N VAL A 20 -12.33 5.50 -6.54
CA VAL A 20 -11.71 6.74 -7.02
C VAL A 20 -11.20 7.56 -5.83
N VAL A 21 -10.05 8.21 -6.02
CA VAL A 21 -9.50 9.22 -5.09
C VAL A 21 -9.14 10.47 -5.89
N VAL A 22 -9.69 11.63 -5.51
CA VAL A 22 -9.27 12.94 -6.02
C VAL A 22 -8.27 13.55 -5.03
N ALA A 23 -7.05 13.82 -5.48
CA ALA A 23 -6.03 14.49 -4.68
C ALA A 23 -5.97 15.99 -5.01
N THR A 24 -6.09 16.84 -3.99
CA THR A 24 -6.13 18.31 -4.09
C THR A 24 -4.92 18.99 -3.42
N GLY A 25 -3.92 18.19 -3.02
CA GLY A 25 -2.67 18.69 -2.46
C GLY A 25 -1.73 19.31 -3.51
N SER A 26 -0.81 20.15 -3.06
CA SER A 26 0.20 20.82 -3.92
C SER A 26 1.57 20.13 -3.94
N LYS A 27 1.80 19.12 -3.09
CA LYS A 27 3.03 18.32 -3.02
C LYS A 27 2.73 16.87 -3.35
N LEU A 28 3.46 16.31 -4.31
CA LEU A 28 3.45 14.88 -4.63
C LEU A 28 4.73 14.23 -4.13
N VAL A 29 4.59 13.07 -3.49
CA VAL A 29 5.71 12.25 -3.02
C VAL A 29 5.63 10.92 -3.74
N PHE A 30 6.69 10.57 -4.47
CA PHE A 30 6.83 9.29 -5.16
C PHE A 30 7.79 8.43 -4.36
N ILE A 31 7.29 7.31 -3.83
CA ILE A 31 8.08 6.36 -3.04
C ILE A 31 8.38 5.17 -3.94
N SER A 32 9.67 4.79 -4.04
CA SER A 32 10.09 3.57 -4.74
C SER A 32 9.41 2.33 -4.16
N GLY A 33 9.35 1.25 -4.94
CA GLY A 33 8.87 -0.05 -4.45
C GLY A 33 9.56 -0.42 -3.13
N GLN A 34 8.77 -0.78 -2.13
CA GLN A 34 9.29 -1.26 -0.86
C GLN A 34 9.28 -2.78 -0.88
N GLU A 35 10.39 -3.38 -0.45
CA GLU A 35 10.61 -4.83 -0.47
C GLU A 35 10.61 -5.39 0.97
N PRO A 36 10.41 -6.70 1.17
CA PRO A 36 10.38 -7.31 2.49
C PRO A 36 11.80 -7.51 3.06
N GLU A 37 12.64 -6.47 3.01
CA GLU A 37 14.00 -6.48 3.55
C GLU A 37 14.07 -5.75 4.90
N ASP A 38 14.96 -6.21 5.78
CA ASP A 38 15.36 -5.49 6.99
C ASP A 38 16.41 -4.41 6.70
N LEU A 39 16.95 -3.77 7.75
CA LEU A 39 17.94 -2.70 7.62
C LEU A 39 19.30 -3.19 7.07
N ASP A 40 19.55 -4.50 7.14
CA ASP A 40 20.77 -5.12 6.62
C ASP A 40 20.57 -5.63 5.18
N GLY A 41 19.41 -5.39 4.56
CA GLY A 41 19.06 -5.89 3.24
C GLY A 41 18.73 -7.39 3.21
N LYS A 42 18.36 -7.98 4.35
CA LYS A 42 17.99 -9.41 4.40
C LYS A 42 16.49 -9.60 4.24
N LEU A 43 16.12 -10.61 3.45
CA LEU A 43 14.74 -11.02 3.28
C LEU A 43 14.11 -11.46 4.61
N VAL A 44 13.04 -10.79 5.00
CA VAL A 44 12.17 -11.12 6.13
C VAL A 44 10.99 -11.96 5.64
N GLY A 45 10.68 -13.07 6.31
CA GLY A 45 9.51 -13.89 6.00
C GLY A 45 9.67 -14.76 4.74
N ARG A 46 10.81 -15.42 4.55
CA ARG A 46 10.99 -16.36 3.42
C ARG A 46 9.87 -17.41 3.41
N GLY A 47 9.13 -17.47 2.31
CA GLY A 47 8.00 -18.40 2.15
C GLY A 47 6.72 -18.02 2.90
N ASP A 48 6.68 -16.87 3.56
CA ASP A 48 5.53 -16.36 4.30
C ASP A 48 5.14 -14.98 3.76
N LEU A 49 4.12 -14.96 2.89
CA LEU A 49 3.62 -13.74 2.25
C LEU A 49 3.09 -12.72 3.27
N ALA A 50 2.42 -13.16 4.34
CA ALA A 50 1.86 -12.25 5.34
C ALA A 50 2.96 -11.54 6.12
N THR A 51 4.04 -12.26 6.47
CA THR A 51 5.22 -11.67 7.11
C THR A 51 5.97 -10.74 6.19
N GLN A 52 6.11 -11.09 4.90
CA GLN A 52 6.68 -10.18 3.90
C GLN A 52 5.86 -8.90 3.75
N ALA A 53 4.54 -9.00 3.62
CA ALA A 53 3.66 -7.85 3.49
C ALA A 53 3.79 -6.90 4.70
N ARG A 54 3.82 -7.44 5.92
CA ARG A 54 4.06 -6.64 7.15
C ARG A 54 5.37 -5.87 7.08
N GLN A 55 6.46 -6.51 6.63
CA GLN A 55 7.75 -5.85 6.48
C GLN A 55 7.70 -4.75 5.40
N VAL A 56 7.09 -5.01 4.26
CA VAL A 56 6.89 -4.03 3.17
C VAL A 56 6.14 -2.79 3.68
N PHE A 57 5.04 -2.96 4.42
CA PHE A 57 4.28 -1.84 4.97
C PHE A 57 5.03 -1.10 6.09
N ALA A 58 5.86 -1.79 6.87
CA ALA A 58 6.75 -1.13 7.84
C ALA A 58 7.81 -0.27 7.14
N ASN A 59 8.41 -0.76 6.05
CA ASN A 59 9.32 -0.02 5.18
C ASN A 59 8.62 1.21 4.56
N LEU A 60 7.42 1.03 4.01
CA LEU A 60 6.61 2.13 3.47
C LEU A 60 6.27 3.19 4.53
N GLY A 61 5.96 2.77 5.75
CA GLY A 61 5.74 3.69 6.87
C GLY A 61 6.97 4.56 7.17
N ARG A 62 8.17 3.97 7.15
CA ARG A 62 9.43 4.71 7.30
C ARG A 62 9.65 5.71 6.16
N ALA A 63 9.40 5.30 4.91
CA ALA A 63 9.54 6.16 3.74
C ALA A 63 8.54 7.34 3.76
N LEU A 64 7.29 7.11 4.16
CA LEU A 64 6.29 8.16 4.36
C LEU A 64 6.74 9.15 5.43
N ALA A 65 7.20 8.66 6.59
CA ALA A 65 7.67 9.50 7.69
C ALA A 65 8.85 10.39 7.26
N ALA A 66 9.80 9.85 6.49
CA ALA A 66 10.92 10.62 5.95
C ALA A 66 10.48 11.79 5.03
N ALA A 67 9.34 11.65 4.35
CA ALA A 67 8.75 12.70 3.53
C ALA A 67 7.83 13.68 4.30
N GLY A 68 7.64 13.45 5.61
CA GLY A 68 6.68 14.17 6.44
C GLY A 68 5.22 13.83 6.14
N ALA A 69 4.95 12.62 5.63
CA ALA A 69 3.62 12.16 5.25
C ALA A 69 3.10 11.06 6.18
N ALA A 70 1.78 10.93 6.26
CA ALA A 70 1.08 9.87 6.99
C ALA A 70 0.38 8.88 6.03
N PRO A 71 0.09 7.64 6.46
CA PRO A 71 -0.64 6.66 5.64
C PRO A 71 -2.00 7.16 5.12
N SER A 72 -2.71 8.00 5.88
CA SER A 72 -3.99 8.60 5.46
C SER A 72 -3.87 9.60 4.30
N GLN A 73 -2.65 9.97 3.90
CA GLN A 73 -2.34 10.85 2.78
C GLN A 73 -1.92 10.07 1.52
N VAL A 74 -1.90 8.73 1.57
CA VAL A 74 -1.62 7.87 0.42
C VAL A 74 -2.86 7.83 -0.49
N SER A 75 -2.72 8.34 -1.72
CA SER A 75 -3.80 8.35 -2.71
C SER A 75 -3.88 7.08 -3.56
N ARG A 76 -2.75 6.40 -3.75
CA ARG A 76 -2.64 5.20 -4.59
C ARG A 76 -1.54 4.30 -4.08
N ILE A 77 -1.79 2.99 -4.11
CA ILE A 77 -0.80 1.94 -3.88
C ILE A 77 -0.82 1.01 -5.09
N THR A 78 0.36 0.62 -5.57
CA THR A 78 0.51 -0.46 -6.55
C THR A 78 1.17 -1.63 -5.84
N ILE A 79 0.53 -2.81 -5.89
CA ILE A 79 1.02 -4.02 -5.22
C ILE A 79 1.36 -5.06 -6.29
N TYR A 80 2.56 -5.62 -6.21
CA TYR A 80 3.01 -6.74 -7.02
C TYR A 80 3.23 -7.94 -6.13
N VAL A 81 2.62 -9.08 -6.47
CA VAL A 81 2.74 -10.34 -5.73
C VAL A 81 3.25 -11.40 -6.71
N VAL A 82 4.39 -12.01 -6.38
CA VAL A 82 4.93 -13.12 -7.17
C VAL A 82 4.07 -14.35 -6.93
N ASN A 83 3.76 -15.10 -8.00
CA ASN A 83 2.91 -16.30 -7.97
C ASN A 83 1.54 -16.06 -7.29
N TYR A 84 0.92 -14.92 -7.59
CA TYR A 84 -0.35 -14.52 -7.00
C TYR A 84 -1.41 -15.64 -7.04
N ASN A 85 -1.87 -16.04 -5.85
CA ASN A 85 -3.03 -16.89 -5.66
C ASN A 85 -4.10 -16.09 -4.90
N ARG A 86 -5.30 -16.00 -5.48
CA ARG A 86 -6.41 -15.22 -4.92
C ARG A 86 -6.83 -15.70 -3.53
N ASP A 87 -6.97 -17.01 -3.34
CA ASP A 87 -7.54 -17.56 -2.11
C ASP A 87 -6.57 -17.42 -0.92
N GLU A 88 -5.28 -17.40 -1.20
CA GLU A 88 -4.23 -17.12 -0.22
C GLU A 88 -4.11 -15.62 0.10
N CYS A 89 -4.23 -14.75 -0.91
CA CYS A 89 -4.04 -13.31 -0.75
C CYS A 89 -5.29 -12.57 -0.27
N LEU A 90 -6.47 -13.11 -0.57
CA LEU A 90 -7.79 -12.57 -0.24
C LEU A 90 -8.70 -13.71 0.22
N PRO A 91 -8.40 -14.36 1.36
CA PRO A 91 -9.28 -15.37 1.92
C PRO A 91 -10.62 -14.70 2.23
N ILE A 92 -11.68 -15.15 1.56
CA ILE A 92 -13.05 -14.69 1.74
C ILE A 92 -13.67 -15.41 2.94
#